data_AF-W2D3A1-F1
#
_entry.id   AF-W2D3A1-F1
#
_cell.length_a   1.000
_cell.length_b   1.000
_cell.length_c   1.000
_cell.angle_alpha   90.00
_cell.angle_beta   90.00
_cell.angle_gamma   90.00
#
_symmetry.space_group_name_H-M   'P 1'
#
loop_
_entity.id
_entity.type
_entity.pdbx_description
1 polymer ?
#
loop_
_entity_poly.entity_id
_entity_poly.type
_entity_poly.pdbx_seq_one_letter_code
_entity_poly.pdbx_strand_id
1 'polypeptide(L)' 'MMKYFQEADIAVTVCDREGRIIDMNNQSREVNLKPGQELIGANVLDCHPEPARTMLEDMMRNERKHVYT' A
#
# COMPACT_ATOMS: atom_id res chain seq x y z
N MET A 1 -11.31 -1.47 11.18
CA MET A 1 -11.89 -1.67 9.84
C MET A 1 -13.11 -2.60 9.90
N MET A 2 -14.00 -2.59 8.91
CA MET A 2 -15.16 -3.51 8.89
C MET A 2 -14.74 -4.93 8.51
N LYS A 3 -15.41 -5.94 9.08
CA LYS A 3 -15.05 -7.37 8.92
C LYS A 3 -14.95 -7.79 7.44
N TYR A 4 -15.96 -7.43 6.64
CA TYR A 4 -16.01 -7.80 5.21
C TYR A 4 -14.82 -7.29 4.38
N PHE A 5 -14.17 -6.19 4.79
CA PHE A 5 -13.00 -5.66 4.08
C PHE A 5 -11.72 -6.39 4.48
N GLN A 6 -11.61 -6.76 5.77
CA GLN A 6 -10.49 -7.55 6.28
C GLN A 6 -10.46 -8.95 5.66
N GLU A 7 -11.63 -9.48 5.27
CA GLU A 7 -11.83 -10.80 4.64
C GLU A 7 -12.07 -10.72 3.11
N ALA A 8 -11.90 -9.54 2.49
CA ALA A 8 -12.11 -9.39 1.04
C ALA A 8 -11.00 -10.07 0.22
N ASP A 9 -11.36 -10.75 -0.86
CA ASP A 9 -10.45 -11.41 -1.81
C ASP A 9 -9.75 -10.40 -2.75
N ILE A 10 -9.06 -9.45 -2.15
CA ILE A 10 -8.20 -8.46 -2.79
C ILE A 10 -7.20 -7.92 -1.75
N ALA A 11 -5.92 -7.85 -2.09
CA ALA A 11 -4.93 -7.17 -1.25
C ALA A 11 -5.13 -5.64 -1.31
N VAL A 12 -5.41 -5.01 -0.16
CA VAL A 12 -5.52 -3.54 -0.05
C VAL A 12 -4.62 -2.98 1.04
N THR A 13 -3.77 -2.02 0.63
CA THR A 13 -2.95 -1.17 1.51
C THR A 13 -3.46 0.26 1.40
N VAL A 14 -3.64 0.92 2.55
CA VAL A 14 -4.07 2.33 2.63
C VAL A 14 -2.94 3.15 3.23
N CYS A 15 -2.57 4.25 2.58
CA CYS A 15 -1.66 5.25 3.10
C CYS A 15 -2.32 6.63 3.21
N ASP A 16 -1.73 7.51 4.00
CA ASP A 16 -2.09 8.93 4.03
C ASP A 16 -1.46 9.72 2.87
N ARG A 17 -1.67 11.04 2.84
CA ARG A 17 -1.16 11.93 1.78
C ARG A 17 0.37 12.04 1.74
N GLU A 18 1.06 11.67 2.81
CA GLU A 18 2.53 11.67 2.88
C GLU A 18 3.10 10.28 2.53
N GLY A 19 2.25 9.29 2.26
CA GLY A 19 2.62 7.93 1.93
C GLY A 19 2.81 7.01 3.14
N ARG A 20 2.54 7.48 4.36
CA ARG A 20 2.61 6.64 5.56
C ARG A 20 1.47 5.62 5.51
N ILE A 21 1.81 4.34 5.59
CA ILE A 21 0.82 3.25 5.59
C ILE A 21 0.05 3.29 6.91
N ILE A 22 -1.29 3.36 6.84
CA ILE A 22 -2.20 3.50 7.99
C ILE A 22 -3.12 2.30 8.18
N ASP A 23 -3.40 1.51 7.12
CA ASP A 23 -4.16 0.27 7.24
C ASP A 23 -3.74 -0.74 6.15
N MET A 24 -3.91 -2.03 6.44
CA MET A 24 -3.67 -3.16 5.54
C MET A 24 -4.66 -4.27 5.92
N ASN A 25 -5.40 -4.81 4.95
CA ASN A 25 -6.24 -5.98 5.18
C ASN A 25 -5.41 -7.27 5.28
N ASN A 26 -6.03 -8.37 5.72
CA ASN A 26 -5.36 -9.66 5.92
C ASN A 26 -4.59 -10.11 4.68
N GLN A 27 -5.21 -10.10 3.50
CA GLN A 27 -4.55 -10.50 2.25
C GLN A 27 -3.40 -9.58 1.85
N SER A 28 -3.50 -8.26 2.10
CA SER A 28 -2.35 -7.36 1.90
C SER A 28 -1.19 -7.67 2.84
N ARG A 29 -1.49 -8.02 4.10
CA ARG A 29 -0.47 -8.43 5.08
C ARG A 29 0.22 -9.72 4.66
N GLU A 30 -0.55 -10.71 4.19
CA GLU A 30 -0.02 -11.99 3.69
C GLU A 30 0.92 -11.84 2.49
N VAL A 31 0.59 -10.96 1.52
CA VAL A 31 1.43 -10.80 0.31
C VAL A 31 2.62 -9.85 0.48
N ASN A 32 2.54 -8.87 1.40
CA ASN A 32 3.57 -7.81 1.54
C ASN A 32 4.49 -7.96 2.77
N LEU A 33 4.07 -8.65 3.83
CA LEU A 33 4.89 -8.77 5.06
C LEU A 33 5.79 -10.01 5.02
N LYS A 34 7.07 -9.82 5.36
CA LYS A 34 7.98 -10.92 5.71
C LYS A 34 7.73 -11.36 7.17
N PRO A 35 8.16 -12.57 7.57
CA PRO A 35 8.03 -13.03 8.96
C PRO A 35 8.62 -12.02 9.96
N GLY A 36 7.81 -11.55 10.91
CA GLY A 36 8.20 -10.55 11.92
C GLY A 36 8.27 -9.10 11.43
N GLN A 37 7.89 -8.81 10.18
CA GLN A 37 7.80 -7.45 9.65
C GLN A 37 6.45 -6.81 9.98
N GLU A 38 6.45 -5.49 10.20
CA GLU A 38 5.25 -4.65 10.13
C GLU A 38 5.53 -3.50 9.14
N LEU A 39 4.50 -3.09 8.41
CA LEU A 39 4.53 -1.97 7.45
C LEU A 39 3.61 -0.83 7.87
N ILE A 40 2.67 -1.02 8.81
CA ILE A 40 1.92 0.10 9.41
C ILE A 40 2.92 1.11 10.00
N GLY A 41 2.83 2.35 9.55
CA GLY A 41 3.71 3.45 9.92
C GLY A 41 4.98 3.62 9.07
N ALA A 42 5.30 2.68 8.19
CA ALA A 42 6.34 2.84 7.16
C ALA A 42 5.83 3.71 6.00
N ASN A 43 6.73 4.25 5.17
CA ASN A 43 6.34 4.97 3.95
C ASN A 43 6.27 4.01 2.75
N VAL A 44 5.18 4.09 1.98
CA VAL A 44 4.97 3.28 0.78
C VAL A 44 6.03 3.55 -0.31
N LEU A 45 6.60 4.76 -0.37
CA LEU A 45 7.65 5.11 -1.33
C LEU A 45 8.96 4.36 -1.07
N ASP A 46 9.25 4.01 0.19
CA ASP A 46 10.46 3.25 0.56
C ASP A 46 10.34 1.75 0.25
N CYS A 47 9.14 1.27 -0.06
CA CYS A 47 8.89 -0.10 -0.50
C CYS A 47 9.24 -0.33 -1.99
N HIS A 48 9.55 0.73 -2.74
CA HIS A 48 9.70 0.70 -4.19
C HIS A 48 11.11 1.16 -4.63
N PRO A 49 11.77 0.42 -5.56
CA PRO A 49 12.97 0.92 -6.23
C PRO A 49 12.59 1.90 -7.36
N GLU A 50 13.58 2.60 -7.91
CA GLU A 50 13.38 3.34 -9.17
C GLU A 50 13.20 2.38 -10.36
N PRO A 51 12.38 2.73 -11.38
CA PRO A 51 11.61 3.98 -11.52
C PRO A 51 10.24 3.98 -10.82
N ALA A 52 9.86 2.88 -10.16
CA ALA A 52 8.53 2.72 -9.56
C ALA A 52 8.27 3.72 -8.42
N ARG A 53 9.30 4.07 -7.64
CA ARG A 53 9.24 5.12 -6.61
C ARG A 53 8.90 6.50 -7.20
N THR A 54 9.66 6.99 -8.18
CA THR A 54 9.35 8.28 -8.84
C THR A 54 7.95 8.28 -9.46
N MET A 55 7.55 7.17 -10.09
CA MET A 55 6.20 7.03 -10.67
C MET A 55 5.10 7.11 -9.60
N LEU A 56 5.28 6.42 -8.47
CA LEU A 56 4.31 6.44 -7.37
C LEU A 56 4.23 7.81 -6.69
N GLU A 57 5.36 8.50 -6.50
CA GLU A 57 5.39 9.86 -5.96
C GLU A 57 4.61 10.83 -6.87
N ASP A 58 4.84 10.76 -8.19
CA ASP A 58 4.14 11.55 -9.20
C ASP A 58 2.62 11.21 -9.26
N MET A 59 2.25 9.94 -9.13
CA MET A 59 0.85 9.52 -9.01
C MET A 59 0.18 10.10 -7.78
N MET A 60 0.81 10.02 -6.60
CA MET A 60 0.27 10.54 -5.35
C MET A 60 0.12 12.07 -5.39
N ARG A 61 1.16 12.76 -5.88
CA ARG A 61 1.20 14.23 -6.01
C ARG A 61 0.10 14.78 -6.92
N ASN A 62 -0.34 14.00 -7.91
CA ASN A 62 -1.33 14.42 -8.91
C ASN A 62 -2.65 13.63 -8.83
N GLU A 63 -2.86 12.84 -7.76
CA GLU A 63 -4.04 11.99 -7.52
C GLU A 63 -4.39 11.06 -8.72
N ARG A 64 -3.38 10.61 -9.48
CA ARG A 64 -3.55 9.83 -10.72
C ARG A 64 -3.66 8.33 -10.47
N LYS A 65 -4.70 7.71 -11.04
CA LYS A 65 -4.91 6.26 -11.04
C LYS A 65 -3.95 5.57 -12.01
N HIS A 66 -3.44 4.40 -11.61
CA HIS A 66 -2.61 3.53 -12.44
C HIS A 66 -3.19 2.12 -12.37
N VAL A 67 -3.80 1.67 -13.47
CA VAL A 67 -4.61 0.45 -13.53
C VAL A 67 -4.34 -0.23 -14.87
N TYR A 68 -4.12 -1.54 -14.83
CA TYR A 68 -4.06 -2.41 -16.00
C TYR A 68 -5.34 -3.24 -16.10
N THR A 69 -5.73 -3.62 -17.31
CA THR A 69 -6.96 -4.37 -17.64
C THR A 69 -6.67 -5.57 -18.51
#